data_AF-A0A7W1AI92-F1
#
_entry.id   AF-A0A7W1AI92-F1
#
_cell.length_a   1.000
_cell.length_b   1.000
_cell.length_c   1.000
_cell.angle_alpha   90.00
_cell.angle_beta   90.00
_cell.angle_gamma   90.00
#
_symmetry.space_group_name_H-M   'P 1'
#
loop_
_entity.id
_entity.type
_entity.pdbx_description
1 polymer ?
#
loop_
_entity_poly.entity_id
_entity_poly.type
_entity_poly.pdbx_seq_one_letter_code
_entity_poly.pdbx_strand_id
1 'polypeptide(L)'
;DLGLELYRVDVSKITSKWIGETEKNLGSLFDAAEDGQVMLLFDEADSLFAKRTEVKSSVDRYANMEVNYLLQRLDSFEGIAVLTTNFGNAIDPAFKRRLTYRVTFPFPDEEMREQLWKSLIPAQVPVQGTLDFASLSQRFRLSGGYIRNATLRAAFLAAEEGSALTHDHLERAIRMEFREIGKLAESGTLE
;
A
#
# COMPACT_ATOMS: atom_id res chain seq x y z
N ASP A 1 19.67 -5.10 -1.06
CA ASP A 1 19.56 -5.29 0.39
C ASP A 1 20.52 -4.30 1.05
N LEU A 2 20.04 -3.48 2.00
CA LEU A 2 20.84 -2.42 2.65
C LEU A 2 21.43 -2.87 3.99
N GLY A 3 21.02 -4.03 4.54
CA GLY A 3 21.53 -4.53 5.82
C GLY A 3 21.12 -3.72 7.05
N LEU A 4 20.16 -2.79 6.90
CA LEU A 4 19.61 -1.98 7.99
C LEU A 4 18.29 -2.57 8.48
N GLU A 5 18.04 -2.49 9.78
CA GLU A 5 16.74 -2.86 10.34
C GLU A 5 15.66 -1.86 9.89
N LEU A 6 14.44 -2.36 9.65
CA LEU A 6 13.30 -1.55 9.21
C LEU A 6 12.21 -1.56 10.28
N TYR A 7 11.92 -0.38 10.83
CA TYR A 7 10.89 -0.21 11.84
C TYR A 7 9.65 0.40 11.20
N ARG A 8 8.57 -0.38 11.21
CA ARG A 8 7.28 0.05 10.67
C ARG A 8 6.49 0.79 11.74
N VAL A 9 6.09 2.00 11.40
CA VAL A 9 5.36 2.95 12.24
C VAL A 9 3.98 3.15 11.62
N ASP A 10 2.95 2.73 12.33
CA ASP A 10 1.56 2.97 11.96
C ASP A 10 1.11 4.29 12.59
N VAL A 11 1.00 5.32 11.77
CA VAL A 11 0.79 6.67 12.30
C VAL A 11 -0.62 6.88 12.85
N SER A 12 -1.60 6.12 12.37
CA SER A 12 -2.97 6.14 12.89
C SER A 12 -3.05 5.69 14.36
N LYS A 13 -2.14 4.82 14.78
CA LYS A 13 -2.05 4.34 16.17
C LYS A 13 -1.40 5.35 17.11
N ILE A 14 -0.59 6.26 16.58
CA ILE A 14 0.13 7.26 17.35
C ILE A 14 -0.76 8.47 17.65
N THR A 15 -1.61 8.87 16.70
CA THR A 15 -2.48 10.05 16.82
C THR A 15 -3.76 9.84 17.64
N SER A 16 -4.11 8.58 17.96
CA SER A 16 -5.47 8.24 18.41
C SER A 16 -5.71 8.17 19.92
N LYS A 17 -4.70 8.32 20.79
CA LYS A 17 -4.93 8.09 22.23
C LYS A 17 -4.47 9.15 23.24
N TRP A 18 -3.46 9.99 22.98
CA TRP A 18 -2.96 10.91 24.03
C TRP A 18 -2.35 12.20 23.47
N ILE A 19 -3.13 13.29 23.48
CA ILE A 19 -2.68 14.65 23.10
C ILE A 19 -1.53 15.07 24.03
N GLY A 20 -0.31 15.21 23.49
CA GLY A 20 0.91 15.61 24.21
C GLY A 20 1.92 14.49 24.50
N GLU A 21 1.50 13.22 24.60
CA GLU A 21 2.44 12.09 24.67
C GLU A 21 2.95 11.70 23.28
N THR A 22 2.18 12.01 22.23
CA THR A 22 2.53 11.79 20.82
C THR A 22 3.88 12.38 20.43
N GLU A 23 4.15 13.64 20.77
CA GLU A 23 5.42 14.32 20.42
C GLU A 23 6.61 13.67 21.13
N LYS A 24 6.46 13.32 22.41
CA LYS A 24 7.51 12.64 23.17
C LYS A 24 7.78 11.24 22.61
N ASN A 25 6.74 10.50 22.24
CA ASN A 25 6.85 9.17 21.66
C ASN A 25 7.48 9.22 20.27
N LEU A 26 7.09 10.19 19.43
CA LEU A 26 7.73 10.43 18.13
C LEU A 26 9.18 10.84 18.30
N GLY A 27 9.49 11.77 19.20
CA GLY A 27 10.85 12.17 19.54
C GLY A 27 11.71 10.96 19.92
N SER A 28 11.26 10.18 20.90
CA SER A 28 11.96 8.97 21.36
C SER A 28 12.12 7.93 20.25
N LEU A 29 11.15 7.81 19.33
CA LEU A 29 11.23 6.91 18.18
C LEU A 29 12.32 7.34 17.20
N PHE A 30 12.39 8.64 16.87
CA PHE A 30 13.43 9.16 15.99
C PHE A 30 14.82 9.05 16.64
N ASP A 31 14.93 9.39 17.93
CA ASP A 31 16.19 9.29 18.69
C ASP A 31 16.69 7.83 18.71
N ALA A 32 15.81 6.89 19.04
CA ALA A 32 16.15 5.46 19.05
C ALA A 32 16.51 4.93 17.65
N ALA A 33 15.84 5.42 16.61
CA ALA A 33 16.15 5.01 15.24
C ALA A 33 17.51 5.55 14.77
N GLU A 34 17.86 6.76 15.18
CA GLU A 34 19.16 7.39 14.90
C GLU A 34 20.28 6.65 15.62
N ASP A 35 20.13 6.43 16.93
CA ASP A 35 21.07 5.67 17.77
C ASP A 35 21.27 4.23 17.25
N GLY A 36 20.20 3.60 16.80
CA GLY A 36 20.21 2.23 16.27
C GLY A 36 20.59 2.10 14.80
N GLN A 37 20.80 3.21 14.07
CA GLN A 37 21.00 3.25 12.61
C GLN A 37 19.89 2.49 11.85
N VAL A 38 18.65 2.72 12.26
CA VAL A 38 17.45 2.02 11.78
C VAL A 38 16.73 2.85 10.72
N MET A 39 16.16 2.18 9.72
CA MET A 39 15.25 2.80 8.77
C MET A 39 13.83 2.89 9.34
N LEU A 40 13.19 4.05 9.21
CA LEU A 40 11.80 4.25 9.62
C LEU A 40 10.87 4.12 8.40
N LEU A 41 9.79 3.34 8.54
CA LEU A 41 8.72 3.24 7.55
C LEU A 41 7.41 3.75 8.17
N PHE A 42 6.97 4.93 7.78
CA PHE A 42 5.67 5.48 8.14
C PHE A 42 4.62 5.01 7.12
N ASP A 43 3.79 4.06 7.54
CA ASP A 43 2.77 3.46 6.68
C ASP A 43 1.45 4.26 6.77
N GLU A 44 0.74 4.38 5.64
CA GLU A 44 -0.56 5.09 5.55
C GLU A 44 -0.49 6.54 6.09
N ALA A 45 0.56 7.25 5.69
CA ALA A 45 0.83 8.60 6.17
C ALA A 45 -0.27 9.61 5.79
N ASP A 46 -1.18 9.28 4.85
CA ASP A 46 -2.39 10.09 4.60
C ASP A 46 -3.28 10.30 5.82
N SER A 47 -3.23 9.40 6.81
CA SER A 47 -3.91 9.58 8.11
C SER A 47 -3.42 10.84 8.85
N LEU A 48 -2.16 11.23 8.67
CA LEU A 48 -1.61 12.49 9.18
C LEU A 48 -2.08 13.70 8.38
N PHE A 49 -2.36 13.51 7.09
CA PHE A 49 -2.65 14.58 6.14
C PHE A 49 -4.13 14.67 5.79
N ALA A 50 -4.99 13.94 6.49
CA ALA A 50 -6.43 13.83 6.24
C ALA A 50 -7.14 15.17 6.47
N LYS A 51 -6.96 16.07 5.50
CA LYS A 51 -7.36 17.47 5.42
C LYS A 51 -7.01 18.27 6.67
N ARG A 52 -6.22 19.33 6.48
CA ARG A 52 -6.33 20.53 7.32
C ARG A 52 -7.79 20.98 7.24
N THR A 53 -8.64 20.49 8.14
CA THR A 53 -9.98 21.03 8.31
C THR A 53 -9.80 22.51 8.59
N GLU A 54 -10.58 23.37 7.93
CA GLU A 54 -10.72 24.75 8.37
C GLU A 54 -10.83 24.73 9.89
N VAL A 55 -9.99 25.49 10.60
CA VAL A 55 -9.89 25.46 12.06
C VAL A 55 -11.25 25.80 12.64
N LYS A 56 -12.05 24.78 12.93
CA LYS A 56 -13.41 24.89 13.50
C LYS A 56 -13.39 24.54 14.98
N SER A 57 -12.39 23.77 15.42
CA SER A 57 -12.23 23.35 16.80
C SER A 57 -10.79 23.45 17.31
N SER A 58 -10.62 23.37 18.63
CA SER A 58 -9.30 23.26 19.26
C SER A 58 -8.59 21.95 18.88
N VAL A 59 -9.34 20.88 18.60
CA VAL A 59 -8.81 19.56 18.22
C VAL A 59 -8.08 19.62 16.89
N ASP A 60 -8.64 20.33 15.89
CA ASP A 60 -8.00 20.55 14.59
C ASP A 60 -6.65 21.29 14.75
N ARG A 61 -6.56 22.18 15.74
CA ARG A 61 -5.34 22.95 16.01
C ARG A 61 -4.22 22.07 16.57
N TYR A 62 -4.55 21.10 17.42
CA TYR A 62 -3.59 20.14 17.97
C TYR A 62 -3.09 19.16 16.91
N ALA A 63 -3.98 18.60 16.09
CA ALA A 63 -3.57 17.71 14.99
C ALA A 63 -2.58 18.39 14.03
N ASN A 64 -2.79 19.69 13.71
CA ASN A 64 -1.86 20.46 12.89
C ASN A 64 -0.48 20.66 13.55
N MET A 65 -0.42 20.78 14.88
CA MET A 65 0.86 20.90 15.61
C MET A 65 1.64 19.58 15.59
N GLU A 66 0.98 18.44 15.82
CA GLU A 66 1.62 17.12 15.75
C GLU A 66 2.21 16.82 14.36
N VAL A 67 1.46 17.16 13.30
CA VAL A 67 1.96 17.03 11.92
C VAL A 67 3.20 17.89 11.71
N ASN A 68 3.18 19.16 12.14
CA ASN A 68 4.34 20.05 12.02
C ASN A 68 5.56 19.54 12.79
N TYR A 69 5.37 18.99 13.98
CA TYR A 69 6.45 18.38 14.77
C TYR A 69 7.09 17.20 14.03
N LEU A 70 6.26 16.31 13.46
CA LEU A 70 6.75 15.21 12.64
C LEU A 70 7.59 15.72 11.46
N LEU A 71 7.18 16.82 10.81
CA LEU A 71 7.95 17.38 9.68
C LEU A 71 9.32 17.87 10.14
N GLN A 72 9.35 18.55 11.28
CA GLN A 72 10.59 19.06 11.84
C GLN A 72 11.54 17.91 12.23
N ARG A 73 11.01 16.80 12.77
CA ARG A 73 11.83 15.61 13.05
C ARG A 73 12.31 14.96 11.75
N LEU A 74 11.47 14.83 10.73
CA LEU A 74 11.91 14.33 9.41
C LEU A 74 12.99 15.20 8.77
N ASP A 75 12.92 16.53 8.92
CA ASP A 75 13.92 17.47 8.40
C ASP A 75 15.28 17.37 9.14
N SER A 76 15.27 16.96 10.41
CA SER A 76 16.48 16.87 11.26
C SER A 76 16.99 15.45 11.47
N PHE A 77 16.26 14.44 11.00
CA PHE A 77 16.62 13.03 11.19
C PHE A 77 17.78 12.65 10.26
N GLU A 78 18.92 12.30 10.84
CA GLU A 78 20.10 11.83 10.11
C GLU A 78 20.00 10.32 9.78
N GLY A 79 18.89 9.92 9.14
CA GLY A 79 18.60 8.53 8.77
C GLY A 79 17.67 8.43 7.56
N ILE A 80 17.24 7.20 7.23
CA ILE A 80 16.32 6.97 6.11
C ILE A 80 14.90 6.81 6.65
N ALA A 81 14.03 7.75 6.31
CA ALA A 81 12.60 7.66 6.54
C ALA A 81 11.85 7.44 5.20
N VAL A 82 11.04 6.40 5.14
CA VAL A 82 10.15 6.07 4.02
C VAL A 82 8.73 6.34 4.46
N LEU A 83 7.96 7.03 3.62
CA LEU A 83 6.54 7.28 3.85
C LEU A 83 5.74 6.66 2.71
N THR A 84 4.70 5.89 3.06
CA THR A 84 3.73 5.37 2.09
C THR A 84 2.42 6.13 2.24
N THR A 85 1.72 6.30 1.13
CA THR A 85 0.38 6.90 1.14
C THR A 85 -0.41 6.45 -0.08
N ASN A 86 -1.71 6.26 0.11
CA ASN A 86 -2.64 6.05 -0.99
C ASN A 86 -3.13 7.38 -1.62
N PHE A 87 -2.94 8.51 -0.92
CA PHE A 87 -3.45 9.82 -1.34
C PHE A 87 -2.33 10.87 -1.51
N GLY A 88 -1.32 10.57 -2.33
CA GLY A 88 -0.21 11.50 -2.59
C GLY A 88 -0.64 12.89 -3.09
N ASN A 89 -1.80 13.01 -3.74
CA ASN A 89 -2.36 14.29 -4.17
C ASN A 89 -2.90 15.14 -3.00
N ALA A 90 -3.43 14.51 -1.95
CA ALA A 90 -3.97 15.19 -0.77
C ALA A 90 -2.88 15.77 0.14
N ILE A 91 -1.64 15.30 -0.02
CA ILE A 91 -0.49 15.83 0.70
C ILE A 91 -0.24 17.31 0.32
N ASP A 92 -0.16 18.16 1.34
CA ASP A 92 0.07 19.60 1.23
C ASP A 92 1.39 19.92 0.50
N PRO A 93 1.44 20.98 -0.34
CA PRO A 93 2.65 21.38 -1.05
C PRO A 93 3.86 21.65 -0.14
N ALA A 94 3.67 22.15 1.09
CA ALA A 94 4.78 22.41 2.01
C ALA A 94 5.41 21.11 2.56
N PHE A 95 4.63 20.02 2.63
CA PHE A 95 5.15 18.69 2.95
C PHE A 95 5.95 18.12 1.78
N LYS A 96 5.39 18.20 0.57
CA LYS A 96 6.04 17.70 -0.66
C LYS A 96 7.44 18.30 -0.88
N ARG A 97 7.66 19.54 -0.46
CA ARG A 97 8.95 20.23 -0.56
C ARG A 97 10.04 19.69 0.37
N ARG A 98 9.66 18.98 1.44
CA ARG A 98 10.59 18.38 2.42
C ARG A 98 10.99 16.94 2.08
N LEU A 99 10.26 16.30 1.16
CA LEU A 99 10.60 14.95 0.69
C LEU A 99 11.75 15.02 -0.32
N THR A 100 12.87 14.36 0.00
CA THR A 100 14.04 14.26 -0.89
C THR A 100 13.70 13.53 -2.18
N TYR A 101 12.97 12.42 -2.08
CA TYR A 101 12.55 11.60 -3.20
C TYR A 101 11.05 11.35 -3.16
N ARG A 102 10.44 11.33 -4.35
CA ARG A 102 9.04 10.94 -4.50
C ARG A 102 8.92 9.89 -5.58
N VAL A 103 8.56 8.68 -5.17
CA VAL A 103 8.31 7.56 -6.06
C VAL A 103 6.81 7.40 -6.21
N THR A 104 6.32 7.52 -7.45
CA THR A 104 4.92 7.29 -7.77
C THR A 104 4.77 5.88 -8.33
N PHE A 105 3.83 5.11 -7.78
CA PHE A 105 3.45 3.81 -8.31
C PHE A 105 2.19 3.99 -9.17
N PRO A 106 2.31 4.04 -10.51
CA PRO A 106 1.15 4.17 -11.37
C PRO A 106 0.33 2.87 -11.35
N PHE A 107 -0.91 2.96 -11.79
CA PHE A 107 -1.70 1.78 -12.09
C PHE A 107 -0.97 0.93 -13.14
N PRO A 108 -0.83 -0.40 -12.94
CA PRO A 108 -0.02 -1.23 -13.83
C PRO A 108 -0.62 -1.23 -15.23
N ASP A 109 0.22 -1.11 -16.26
CA ASP A 109 -0.17 -1.31 -17.65
C ASP A 109 -0.35 -2.80 -17.97
N GLU A 110 -0.67 -3.13 -19.23
CA GLU A 110 -0.93 -4.51 -19.65
C GLU A 110 0.28 -5.43 -19.46
N GLU A 111 1.47 -4.96 -19.84
CA GLU A 111 2.71 -5.72 -19.71
C GLU A 111 3.06 -5.97 -18.24
N MET A 112 2.92 -4.93 -17.39
CA MET A 112 3.12 -5.04 -15.95
C MET A 112 2.11 -6.00 -15.31
N ARG A 113 0.83 -5.97 -15.73
CA ARG A 113 -0.18 -6.93 -15.24
C ARG A 113 0.18 -8.36 -15.61
N GLU A 114 0.68 -8.59 -16.82
CA GLU A 114 1.12 -9.92 -17.26
C GLU A 114 2.30 -10.43 -16.41
N GLN A 115 3.27 -9.55 -16.14
CA GLN A 115 4.40 -9.86 -15.25
C GLN A 115 3.94 -10.15 -13.82
N LEU A 116 2.97 -9.39 -13.31
CA LEU A 116 2.38 -9.61 -11.98
C LEU A 116 1.75 -11.01 -11.90
N TRP A 117 0.92 -11.39 -12.88
CA TRP A 117 0.33 -12.73 -12.94
C TRP A 117 1.39 -13.84 -12.92
N LYS A 118 2.43 -13.72 -13.76
CA LYS A 118 3.54 -14.69 -13.81
C LYS A 118 4.30 -14.75 -12.48
N SER A 119 4.51 -13.62 -11.83
CA SER A 119 5.27 -13.55 -10.56
C SER A 119 4.49 -14.11 -9.37
N LEU A 120 3.15 -14.02 -9.41
CA LEU A 120 2.27 -14.40 -8.31
C LEU A 120 1.87 -15.88 -8.33
N ILE A 121 2.17 -16.60 -9.42
CA ILE A 121 1.95 -18.05 -9.54
C ILE A 121 3.31 -18.75 -9.44
N PRO A 122 3.66 -19.31 -8.28
CA PRO A 122 4.92 -20.01 -8.11
C PRO A 122 5.04 -21.23 -9.02
N ALA A 123 6.28 -21.56 -9.44
CA ALA A 123 6.54 -22.69 -10.32
C ALA A 123 6.13 -24.06 -9.72
N GLN A 124 5.93 -24.13 -8.39
CA GLN A 124 5.49 -25.35 -7.69
C GLN A 124 3.99 -25.59 -7.78
N VAL A 125 3.20 -24.59 -8.19
CA VAL A 125 1.75 -24.75 -8.33
C VAL A 125 1.46 -25.68 -9.51
N PRO A 126 0.74 -26.80 -9.30
CA PRO A 126 0.34 -27.66 -10.40
C PRO A 126 -0.57 -26.87 -11.34
N VAL A 127 -0.21 -26.81 -12.63
CA VAL A 127 -0.99 -26.14 -13.67
C VAL A 127 -1.42 -27.18 -14.69
N GLN A 128 -2.69 -27.16 -15.05
CA GLN A 128 -3.26 -27.96 -16.13
C GLN A 128 -3.68 -27.05 -17.29
N GLY A 129 -3.10 -27.32 -18.46
CA GLY A 129 -3.30 -26.52 -19.67
C GLY A 129 -2.46 -25.25 -19.71
N THR A 130 -2.86 -24.30 -20.55
CA THR A 130 -2.15 -23.03 -20.74
C THR A 130 -2.85 -21.92 -19.98
N LEU A 131 -2.10 -21.15 -19.19
CA LEU A 131 -2.58 -19.93 -18.55
C LEU A 131 -2.28 -18.74 -19.46
N ASP A 132 -3.30 -18.22 -20.15
CA ASP A 132 -3.16 -17.06 -21.03
C ASP A 132 -3.18 -15.74 -20.23
N PHE A 133 -2.04 -15.40 -19.63
CA PHE A 133 -1.90 -14.16 -18.86
C PHE A 133 -2.02 -12.90 -19.70
N ALA A 134 -1.68 -12.96 -20.99
CA ALA A 134 -1.82 -11.83 -21.90
C ALA A 134 -3.30 -11.48 -22.08
N SER A 135 -4.15 -12.47 -22.39
CA SER A 135 -5.60 -12.31 -22.47
C SER A 135 -6.21 -11.78 -21.18
N LEU A 136 -5.81 -12.32 -20.01
CA LEU A 136 -6.29 -11.82 -18.72
C LEU A 136 -5.88 -10.35 -18.49
N SER A 137 -4.64 -10.00 -18.82
CA SER A 137 -4.10 -8.66 -18.61
C SER A 137 -4.73 -7.63 -19.54
N GLN A 138 -5.09 -8.03 -20.76
CA GLN A 138 -5.77 -7.19 -21.73
C GLN A 138 -7.24 -6.96 -21.35
N ARG A 139 -7.97 -8.03 -21.00
CA ARG A 139 -9.40 -7.99 -20.70
C ARG A 139 -9.73 -7.37 -19.34
N PHE A 140 -8.83 -7.56 -18.37
CA PHE A 140 -9.06 -7.11 -16.99
C PHE A 140 -7.96 -6.16 -16.54
N ARG A 141 -8.35 -4.89 -16.35
CA ARG A 141 -7.49 -3.85 -15.78
C ARG A 141 -7.55 -3.94 -14.26
N LEU A 142 -6.68 -4.74 -13.66
CA LEU A 142 -6.62 -5.00 -12.23
C LEU A 142 -5.39 -4.34 -11.59
N SER A 143 -5.53 -3.77 -10.39
CA SER A 143 -4.37 -3.43 -9.57
C SER A 143 -3.67 -4.70 -9.06
N GLY A 144 -2.41 -4.56 -8.63
CA GLY A 144 -1.63 -5.69 -8.12
C GLY A 144 -2.30 -6.41 -6.93
N GLY A 145 -3.06 -5.67 -6.11
CA GLY A 145 -3.85 -6.24 -5.01
C GLY A 145 -4.93 -7.19 -5.51
N TYR A 146 -5.73 -6.77 -6.50
CA TYR A 146 -6.76 -7.63 -7.09
C TYR A 146 -6.18 -8.81 -7.86
N ILE A 147 -5.05 -8.64 -8.56
CA ILE A 147 -4.36 -9.77 -9.21
C ILE A 147 -3.94 -10.81 -8.18
N ARG A 148 -3.36 -10.37 -7.05
CA ARG A 148 -2.98 -11.28 -5.96
C ARG A 148 -4.19 -12.00 -5.36
N ASN A 149 -5.27 -11.27 -5.08
CA ASN A 149 -6.49 -11.86 -4.53
C ASN A 149 -7.11 -12.89 -5.48
N ALA A 150 -7.24 -12.54 -6.77
CA ALA A 150 -7.74 -13.44 -7.79
C ALA A 150 -6.85 -14.68 -7.96
N THR A 151 -5.52 -14.52 -7.92
CA THR A 151 -4.57 -15.65 -7.97
C THR A 151 -4.78 -16.61 -6.80
N LEU A 152 -4.87 -16.07 -5.57
CA LEU A 152 -5.08 -16.86 -4.36
C LEU A 152 -6.43 -17.58 -4.39
N ARG A 153 -7.49 -16.87 -4.79
CA ARG A 153 -8.83 -17.44 -4.92
C ARG A 153 -8.90 -18.54 -5.98
N ALA A 154 -8.22 -18.37 -7.11
CA ALA A 154 -8.12 -19.40 -8.14
C ALA A 154 -7.42 -20.67 -7.63
N ALA A 155 -6.37 -20.52 -6.81
CA ALA A 155 -5.72 -21.65 -6.16
C ALA A 155 -6.66 -22.38 -5.18
N PHE A 156 -7.50 -21.65 -4.43
CA PHE A 156 -8.52 -22.26 -3.58
C PHE A 156 -9.57 -23.03 -4.37
N LEU A 157 -10.07 -22.47 -5.48
CA LEU A 157 -11.02 -23.16 -6.37
C LEU A 157 -10.44 -24.47 -6.90
N ALA A 158 -9.19 -24.45 -7.37
CA ALA A 158 -8.51 -25.65 -7.84
C ALA A 158 -8.37 -26.71 -6.74
N ALA A 159 -8.01 -26.29 -5.52
CA ALA A 159 -7.89 -27.18 -4.37
C ALA A 159 -9.24 -27.79 -3.93
N GLU A 160 -10.32 -27.00 -3.91
CA GLU A 160 -11.68 -27.48 -3.64
C GLU A 160 -12.14 -28.52 -4.66
N GLU A 161 -11.78 -28.33 -5.93
CA GLU A 161 -12.09 -29.25 -7.02
C GLU A 161 -11.11 -30.44 -7.08
N GLY A 162 -10.09 -30.48 -6.22
CA GLY A 162 -9.06 -31.52 -6.21
C GLY A 162 -8.25 -31.59 -7.52
N SER A 163 -8.13 -30.47 -8.23
CA SER A 163 -7.52 -30.37 -9.55
C SER A 163 -6.35 -29.39 -9.57
N ALA A 164 -5.56 -29.43 -10.65
CA ALA A 164 -4.51 -28.45 -10.90
C ALA A 164 -5.11 -27.08 -11.28
N LEU A 165 -4.37 -26.00 -11.06
CA LEU A 165 -4.78 -24.66 -11.46
C LEU A 165 -4.99 -24.60 -12.99
N THR A 166 -6.09 -23.99 -13.41
CA THR A 166 -6.45 -23.86 -14.83
C THR A 166 -6.75 -22.40 -15.13
N HIS A 167 -6.83 -22.06 -16.42
CA HIS A 167 -7.23 -20.72 -16.84
C HIS A 167 -8.65 -20.36 -16.40
N ASP A 168 -9.57 -21.35 -16.37
CA ASP A 168 -10.94 -21.16 -15.91
C ASP A 168 -11.01 -20.75 -14.43
N HIS A 169 -10.17 -21.35 -13.58
CA HIS A 169 -10.07 -20.96 -12.17
C HIS A 169 -9.69 -19.48 -12.02
N LEU A 170 -8.75 -18.98 -12.84
CA LEU A 170 -8.35 -17.57 -12.83
C LEU A 170 -9.50 -16.66 -13.31
N GLU A 171 -10.16 -17.00 -14.42
CA GLU A 171 -11.31 -16.23 -14.91
C GLU A 171 -12.45 -16.17 -13.89
N ARG A 172 -12.78 -17.31 -13.27
CA ARG A 172 -13.82 -17.40 -12.23
C ARG A 172 -13.46 -16.56 -11.03
N ALA A 173 -12.21 -16.63 -10.56
CA ALA A 173 -11.72 -15.83 -9.46
C ALA A 173 -11.83 -14.34 -9.75
N ILE A 174 -11.40 -13.89 -10.94
CA ILE A 174 -11.54 -12.48 -11.37
C ILE A 174 -13.02 -12.07 -11.37
N ARG A 175 -13.92 -12.87 -11.95
CA ARG A 175 -15.36 -12.58 -11.97
C ARG A 175 -15.96 -12.47 -10.57
N MET A 176 -15.46 -13.26 -9.60
CA MET A 176 -15.87 -13.14 -8.19
C MET A 176 -15.42 -11.81 -7.59
N GLU A 177 -14.18 -11.36 -7.82
CA GLU A 177 -13.71 -10.05 -7.37
C GLU A 177 -14.56 -8.90 -7.95
N PHE A 178 -14.94 -8.97 -9.23
CA PHE A 178 -15.85 -7.99 -9.83
C PHE A 178 -17.25 -8.02 -9.19
N ARG A 179 -17.78 -9.21 -8.88
CA ARG A 179 -19.09 -9.35 -8.24
C ARG A 179 -19.12 -8.80 -6.82
N GLU A 180 -18.06 -9.01 -6.05
CA GLU A 180 -17.95 -8.52 -4.66
C GLU A 180 -18.07 -6.99 -4.57
N ILE A 181 -17.64 -6.28 -5.60
CA ILE A 181 -17.78 -4.82 -5.68
C ILE A 181 -19.00 -4.35 -6.51
N GLY A 182 -19.93 -5.25 -6.83
CA GLY A 182 -21.18 -4.94 -7.53
C GLY A 182 -21.06 -4.73 -9.04
N LYS A 183 -19.95 -5.12 -9.68
CA LYS A 183 -19.78 -5.08 -11.14
C LYS A 183 -20.03 -6.46 -11.76
N LEU A 184 -20.95 -6.54 -12.73
CA LEU A 184 -21.09 -7.70 -13.62
C LEU A 184 -20.26 -7.42 -14.87
N ALA A 185 -19.09 -8.06 -15.01
CA ALA A 185 -18.14 -7.73 -16.06
C ALA A 185 -17.55 -8.99 -16.72
N GLU A 186 -17.60 -9.04 -18.05
CA GLU A 186 -16.79 -9.94 -18.89
C GLU A 186 -15.41 -9.33 -19.25
N SER A 187 -15.26 -8.02 -18.96
CA SER A 187 -14.06 -7.18 -19.04
C SER A 187 -14.27 -5.95 -18.13
N GLY A 188 -13.23 -5.38 -17.52
CA GLY A 188 -13.44 -4.20 -16.65
C GLY A 188 -12.20 -3.69 -15.94
N THR A 189 -12.36 -2.64 -15.12
CA THR A 189 -11.29 -2.04 -14.29
C THR A 189 -11.60 -2.17 -12.80
N LEU A 190 -10.64 -2.69 -12.03
CA LEU A 190 -10.59 -2.71 -10.57
C LEU A 190 -9.30 -2.02 -10.12
N GLU A 191 -9.46 -0.88 -9.43
CA GLU A 191 -8.37 -0.09 -8.85
C GLU A 191 -8.19 -0.42 -7.37
#